data_AF-A0A8K0CZ78-F1
#
_entry.id   AF-A0A8K0CZ78-F1
#
_cell.length_a   1.000
_cell.length_b   1.000
_cell.length_c   1.000
_cell.angle_alpha   90.00
_cell.angle_beta   90.00
_cell.angle_gamma   90.00
#
_symmetry.space_group_name_H-M   'P 1'
#
loop_
_entity.id
_entity.type
_entity.pdbx_description
1 polymer ?
#
loop_
_entity_poly.entity_id
_entity_poly.type
_entity_poly.pdbx_seq_one_letter_code
_entity_poly.pdbx_strand_id
1 'polypeptide(L)'
;MEVSIKESVFPVLAVIQISPIQMYYITMYLCFLLDYGNGGLVYQNNLSEALDMTFHGALQAHVPILYTHGKTRSGGILWMDLAHLWVDITYGNDKVETYFMSETPYIITMLCNGPSIELVTSKLLISLPNLPQYFALRYHQSRNSYVNKNEVLSAVDNLKKNNLPLESVWLDANYIDKRRYFSWDPTRFPNPVRLQNQLAAENRSLVVTIGQHFKGEKGYFVHDELSSKRYYIRNPDGSDYVGKCLPGDSSYIDFSNYNAQTYYTTLFSLESFKAKNLHVCLDLNEPTVLENEQYKNILPPESATFEVLIKREERPFIVVRCHSFLESNFGPQIIEDNYASCEHFQI
;
A
#
# COMPACT_ATOMS: atom_id res chain seq x y z
N MET A 1 12.05 22.55 -21.04
CA MET A 1 11.29 21.28 -21.08
C MET A 1 10.69 21.22 -22.47
N GLU A 2 11.39 20.56 -23.39
CA GLU A 2 10.80 20.17 -24.68
C GLU A 2 10.03 18.87 -24.45
N VAL A 3 8.95 18.61 -25.18
CA VAL A 3 8.11 17.39 -25.06
C VAL A 3 7.82 16.94 -26.49
N SER A 4 8.19 15.71 -26.85
CA SER A 4 7.88 15.14 -28.18
C SER A 4 7.06 13.88 -28.05
N ILE A 5 5.82 13.88 -28.55
CA ILE A 5 4.91 12.72 -28.57
C ILE A 5 5.07 11.95 -29.89
N LYS A 6 5.42 10.65 -29.87
CA LYS A 6 5.40 9.79 -31.08
C LYS A 6 4.48 8.58 -30.90
N GLU A 7 3.51 8.42 -31.79
CA GLU A 7 2.67 7.22 -31.91
C GLU A 7 3.40 6.12 -32.70
N SER A 8 3.31 4.85 -32.28
CA SER A 8 3.83 3.71 -33.05
C SER A 8 2.75 2.97 -33.85
N VAL A 9 3.16 2.27 -34.90
CA VAL A 9 2.31 1.54 -35.85
C VAL A 9 1.86 0.16 -35.32
N PHE A 10 2.24 -0.21 -34.09
CA PHE A 10 1.67 -1.33 -33.33
C PHE A 10 0.81 -0.77 -32.19
N PRO A 11 -0.29 -1.44 -31.80
CA PRO A 11 -1.21 -0.87 -30.82
C PRO A 11 -0.44 -0.64 -29.51
N VAL A 12 -0.48 0.59 -29.01
CA VAL A 12 0.14 1.09 -27.76
C VAL A 12 1.61 1.49 -27.89
N LEU A 13 1.85 2.78 -28.17
CA LEU A 13 3.09 3.48 -27.81
C LEU A 13 2.82 4.99 -27.83
N ALA A 14 3.17 5.72 -26.77
CA ALA A 14 3.49 7.14 -26.92
C ALA A 14 4.86 7.45 -26.32
N VAL A 15 5.75 7.96 -27.15
CA VAL A 15 7.09 8.41 -26.77
C VAL A 15 6.99 9.79 -26.17
N ILE A 16 7.62 10.13 -25.04
CA ILE A 16 7.80 11.53 -24.60
C ILE A 16 9.29 11.81 -24.36
N GLN A 17 9.93 12.59 -25.25
CA GLN A 17 11.32 13.03 -25.07
C GLN A 17 11.35 14.40 -24.38
N ILE A 18 12.07 14.50 -23.25
CA ILE A 18 12.25 15.77 -22.53
C ILE A 18 13.74 16.12 -22.37
N SER A 19 14.11 17.31 -22.85
CA SER A 19 15.46 17.87 -22.73
C SER A 19 15.46 19.10 -21.80
N PRO A 20 16.08 19.00 -20.61
CA PRO A 20 16.35 20.13 -19.73
C PRO A 20 17.85 20.50 -19.71
N ILE A 21 18.14 21.79 -19.84
CA ILE A 21 19.47 22.35 -20.14
C ILE A 21 20.47 22.33 -18.95
N GLN A 22 20.08 21.88 -17.75
CA GLN A 22 21.01 21.63 -16.63
C GLN A 22 20.23 21.04 -15.45
N MET A 23 20.47 19.78 -15.12
CA MET A 23 19.93 19.11 -13.93
C MET A 23 21.08 18.60 -13.06
N TYR A 24 20.94 18.71 -11.75
CA TYR A 24 21.93 18.21 -10.79
C TYR A 24 21.45 16.95 -10.06
N TYR A 25 20.13 16.74 -9.94
CA TYR A 25 19.52 15.56 -9.31
C TYR A 25 18.15 15.25 -9.91
N ILE A 26 17.87 13.97 -10.18
CA ILE A 26 16.52 13.46 -10.37
C ILE A 26 16.10 12.76 -9.07
N THR A 27 14.92 13.07 -8.57
CA THR A 27 14.32 12.35 -7.43
C THR A 27 13.02 11.74 -7.92
N MET A 28 13.02 10.43 -8.08
CA MET A 28 11.82 9.69 -8.45
C MET A 28 11.24 9.05 -7.20
N TYR A 29 9.96 9.31 -6.91
CA TYR A 29 9.22 8.62 -5.86
C TYR A 29 8.70 7.28 -6.38
N LEU A 30 9.57 6.48 -7.00
CA LEU A 30 9.38 5.04 -7.10
C LEU A 30 10.34 4.46 -6.07
N CYS A 31 9.92 4.40 -4.81
CA CYS A 31 10.60 3.63 -3.75
C CYS A 31 12.15 3.58 -3.88
N PHE A 32 12.82 4.72 -3.72
CA PHE A 32 14.09 4.93 -2.98
C PHE A 32 14.65 6.34 -3.27
N LEU A 33 15.08 7.00 -2.20
CA LEU A 33 15.73 8.31 -2.22
C LEU A 33 17.19 8.13 -2.66
N LEU A 34 17.56 8.83 -3.74
CA LEU A 34 18.93 9.09 -4.23
C LEU A 34 19.55 8.00 -5.12
N ASP A 35 19.59 8.26 -6.42
CA ASP A 35 20.46 7.55 -7.38
C ASP A 35 21.78 8.32 -7.57
N TYR A 36 22.90 7.60 -7.41
CA TYR A 36 24.27 8.07 -7.60
C TYR A 36 24.94 7.40 -8.83
N GLY A 37 24.23 7.25 -9.95
CA GLY A 37 24.78 7.48 -11.30
C GLY A 37 25.32 6.30 -12.13
N ASN A 38 25.49 6.63 -13.43
CA ASN A 38 26.16 5.94 -14.55
C ASN A 38 25.65 4.56 -14.99
N GLY A 39 24.43 4.53 -15.53
CA GLY A 39 23.89 3.47 -16.38
C GLY A 39 22.53 3.88 -16.94
N GLY A 40 22.10 3.32 -18.08
CA GLY A 40 20.68 3.39 -18.46
C GLY A 40 19.90 2.51 -17.49
N LEU A 41 18.98 3.08 -16.74
CA LEU A 41 18.29 2.41 -15.63
C LEU A 41 16.80 2.35 -15.95
N VAL A 42 16.29 1.13 -16.15
CA VAL A 42 14.85 0.86 -16.28
C VAL A 42 14.29 0.67 -14.88
N TYR A 43 13.51 1.63 -14.42
CA TYR A 43 12.67 1.47 -13.25
C TYR A 43 11.35 0.84 -13.65
N GLN A 44 10.93 -0.15 -12.87
CA GLN A 44 9.67 -0.84 -13.06
C GLN A 44 8.70 -0.46 -11.93
N ASN A 45 7.41 -0.36 -12.26
CA ASN A 45 6.28 -0.21 -11.33
C ASN A 45 5.37 -1.44 -11.42
N ASN A 46 5.71 -2.47 -10.66
CA ASN A 46 5.03 -3.72 -10.46
C ASN A 46 5.07 -4.08 -8.97
N LEU A 47 3.90 -4.15 -8.33
CA LEU A 47 3.78 -4.45 -6.92
C LEU A 47 4.31 -5.86 -6.66
N SER A 48 5.47 -6.01 -6.01
CA SER A 48 6.07 -7.31 -5.72
C SER A 48 6.63 -7.37 -4.29
N GLU A 49 6.76 -8.58 -3.76
CA GLU A 49 7.24 -8.84 -2.39
C GLU A 49 8.77 -8.80 -2.24
N ALA A 50 9.52 -8.54 -3.32
CA ALA A 50 10.98 -8.68 -3.31
C ALA A 50 11.69 -7.35 -3.04
N LEU A 51 12.42 -7.26 -1.92
CA LEU A 51 13.52 -6.31 -1.74
C LEU A 51 14.85 -7.03 -1.95
N ASP A 52 15.61 -6.60 -2.96
CA ASP A 52 17.04 -6.89 -3.11
C ASP A 52 17.81 -5.57 -3.27
N MET A 53 19.07 -5.51 -2.84
CA MET A 53 19.80 -4.25 -2.57
C MET A 53 20.16 -3.44 -3.83
N THR A 54 19.99 -4.02 -5.01
CA THR A 54 20.15 -3.37 -6.34
C THR A 54 18.88 -3.47 -7.17
N PHE A 55 17.73 -3.68 -6.52
CA PHE A 55 16.48 -3.98 -7.21
C PHE A 55 15.96 -2.77 -7.98
N HIS A 56 15.73 -2.97 -9.27
CA HIS A 56 15.03 -2.01 -10.15
C HIS A 56 13.61 -2.50 -10.48
N GLY A 57 13.17 -3.57 -9.81
CA GLY A 57 11.77 -3.97 -9.79
C GLY A 57 10.99 -3.10 -8.82
N ALA A 58 9.67 -3.27 -8.77
CA ALA A 58 8.88 -2.41 -7.91
C ALA A 58 8.42 -3.05 -6.62
N LEU A 59 8.16 -2.12 -5.70
CA LEU A 59 7.75 -2.37 -4.34
C LEU A 59 6.25 -2.08 -4.21
N GLN A 60 5.79 -2.04 -2.97
CA GLN A 60 4.39 -1.97 -2.56
C GLN A 60 3.78 -0.55 -2.77
N ALA A 61 4.25 0.22 -3.75
CA ALA A 61 3.81 1.61 -3.96
C ALA A 61 3.79 2.01 -5.43
N HIS A 62 2.71 2.67 -5.86
CA HIS A 62 2.59 3.25 -7.19
C HIS A 62 2.37 4.78 -7.12
N VAL A 63 3.47 5.53 -7.07
CA VAL A 63 3.45 7.00 -7.11
C VAL A 63 4.21 7.50 -8.35
N PRO A 64 3.55 7.64 -9.51
CA PRO A 64 4.20 7.91 -10.79
C PRO A 64 4.51 9.40 -10.95
N ILE A 65 5.26 9.96 -10.00
CA ILE A 65 5.74 11.34 -10.02
C ILE A 65 7.27 11.34 -10.15
N LEU A 66 7.75 11.97 -11.22
CA LEU A 66 9.15 12.27 -11.43
C LEU A 66 9.42 13.73 -11.11
N TYR A 67 10.34 14.01 -10.20
CA TYR A 67 10.82 15.37 -9.95
C TYR A 67 12.17 15.60 -10.61
N THR A 68 12.33 16.82 -11.12
CA THR A 68 13.56 17.31 -11.76
C THR A 68 14.05 18.54 -10.99
N HIS A 69 15.31 18.56 -10.59
CA HIS A 69 15.87 19.67 -9.82
C HIS A 69 17.20 20.18 -10.39
N GLY A 70 17.26 21.50 -10.58
CA GLY A 70 18.44 22.24 -11.01
C GLY A 70 18.67 23.48 -10.15
N LYS A 71 19.84 24.10 -10.30
CA LYS A 71 20.28 25.25 -9.47
C LYS A 71 19.30 26.42 -9.43
N THR A 72 18.54 26.62 -10.51
CA THR A 72 17.68 27.79 -10.69
C THR A 72 16.21 27.44 -10.86
N ARG A 73 15.88 26.16 -11.09
CA ARG A 73 14.52 25.70 -11.41
C ARG A 73 14.29 24.27 -10.97
N SER A 74 13.02 23.96 -10.71
CA SER A 74 12.55 22.59 -10.55
C SER A 74 11.41 22.32 -11.51
N GLY A 75 11.25 21.09 -11.92
CA GLY A 75 10.09 20.63 -12.69
C GLY A 75 9.60 19.31 -12.16
N GLY A 76 8.47 18.86 -12.67
CA GLY A 76 8.01 17.51 -12.40
C GLY A 76 6.97 17.04 -13.39
N ILE A 77 6.80 15.73 -13.41
CA ILE A 77 5.90 15.00 -14.28
C ILE A 77 5.08 14.09 -13.39
N LEU A 78 3.77 14.21 -13.45
CA LEU A 78 2.85 13.20 -12.93
C LEU A 78 2.34 12.42 -14.14
N TRP A 79 2.55 11.10 -14.12
CA TRP A 79 2.05 10.18 -15.14
C TRP A 79 0.82 9.45 -14.58
N MET A 80 -0.38 9.95 -14.91
CA MET A 80 -1.64 9.43 -14.37
C MET A 80 -2.08 8.19 -15.12
N ASP A 81 -1.42 7.09 -14.79
CA ASP A 81 -1.79 5.74 -15.19
C ASP A 81 -1.68 4.82 -13.97
N LEU A 82 -2.48 3.76 -13.94
CA LEU A 82 -2.52 2.76 -12.88
C LEU A 82 -2.14 1.37 -13.37
N ALA A 83 -1.93 1.23 -14.68
CA ALA A 83 -1.29 0.07 -15.23
C ALA A 83 0.21 0.08 -14.94
N HIS A 84 0.84 -1.02 -15.31
CA HIS A 84 2.27 -1.19 -15.23
C HIS A 84 3.00 -0.07 -15.95
N LEU A 85 3.87 0.64 -15.23
CA LEU A 85 4.70 1.72 -15.75
C LEU A 85 6.17 1.31 -15.75
N TRP A 86 6.86 1.59 -16.84
CA TRP A 86 8.32 1.53 -16.92
C TRP A 86 8.86 2.92 -17.18
N VAL A 87 9.91 3.30 -16.46
CA VAL A 87 10.59 4.59 -16.62
C VAL A 87 12.08 4.34 -16.81
N ASP A 88 12.59 4.64 -18.01
CA ASP A 88 14.03 4.61 -18.28
C ASP A 88 14.60 6.02 -18.12
N ILE A 89 15.77 6.14 -17.51
CA ILE A 89 16.45 7.43 -17.26
C ILE A 89 17.87 7.35 -17.81
N THR A 90 18.19 8.25 -18.73
CA THR A 90 19.51 8.36 -19.36
C THR A 90 20.15 9.70 -19.03
N TYR A 91 21.30 9.65 -18.35
CA TYR A 91 22.12 10.80 -18.02
C TYR A 91 23.11 11.09 -19.14
N GLY A 92 22.94 12.23 -19.83
CA GLY A 92 23.94 12.80 -20.72
C GLY A 92 24.76 13.89 -20.03
N ASN A 93 25.82 14.35 -20.69
CA ASN A 93 26.71 15.39 -20.13
C ASN A 93 25.97 16.71 -19.83
N ASP A 94 25.00 17.09 -20.66
CA ASP A 94 24.30 18.39 -20.58
C ASP A 94 22.77 18.27 -20.43
N LYS A 95 22.23 17.05 -20.49
CA LYS A 95 20.79 16.78 -20.43
C LYS A 95 20.53 15.45 -19.74
N VAL A 96 19.35 15.32 -19.15
CA VAL A 96 18.83 14.03 -18.71
C VAL A 96 17.55 13.74 -19.48
N GLU A 97 17.46 12.55 -20.04
CA GLU A 97 16.33 12.09 -20.83
C GLU A 97 15.59 10.99 -20.07
N THR A 98 14.27 11.04 -20.08
CA THR A 98 13.42 10.03 -19.45
C THR A 98 12.43 9.45 -20.45
N TYR A 99 12.23 8.14 -20.42
CA TYR A 99 11.29 7.43 -21.28
C TYR A 99 10.27 6.70 -20.44
N PHE A 100 8.99 7.06 -20.58
CA PHE A 100 7.87 6.41 -19.89
C PHE A 100 7.18 5.46 -20.85
N MET A 101 6.84 4.27 -20.36
CA MET A 101 6.06 3.27 -21.08
C MET A 101 4.98 2.73 -20.16
N SER A 102 3.76 2.61 -20.68
CA SER A 102 2.63 2.01 -19.94
C SER A 102 1.99 0.90 -20.77
N GLU A 103 1.38 -0.06 -20.07
CA GLU A 103 0.62 -1.15 -20.67
C GLU A 103 -0.74 -0.69 -21.26
N THR A 104 -1.20 0.53 -20.93
CA THR A 104 -2.46 1.07 -21.47
C THR A 104 -2.24 2.03 -22.65
N PRO A 105 -3.21 2.13 -23.58
CA PRO A 105 -3.15 3.07 -24.70
C PRO A 105 -3.40 4.53 -24.33
N TYR A 106 -3.89 4.83 -23.12
CA TYR A 106 -4.32 6.17 -22.75
C TYR A 106 -3.29 6.83 -21.84
N ILE A 107 -2.74 7.97 -22.26
CA ILE A 107 -1.73 8.68 -21.50
C ILE A 107 -2.31 10.00 -21.04
N ILE A 108 -2.42 10.14 -19.72
CA ILE A 108 -2.76 11.40 -19.08
C ILE A 108 -1.56 11.83 -18.25
N THR A 109 -0.98 12.99 -18.55
CA THR A 109 0.18 13.50 -17.83
C THR A 109 0.01 14.96 -17.46
N MET A 110 0.54 15.34 -16.30
CA MET A 110 0.67 16.73 -15.89
C MET A 110 2.14 17.09 -15.81
N LEU A 111 2.49 18.18 -16.47
CA LEU A 111 3.84 18.76 -16.44
C LEU A 111 3.81 20.04 -15.63
N CYS A 112 4.67 20.11 -14.61
CA CYS A 112 4.84 21.32 -13.83
C CYS A 112 6.26 21.85 -13.99
N ASN A 113 6.37 23.15 -14.26
CA ASN A 113 7.65 23.83 -14.40
C ASN A 113 7.69 24.99 -13.41
N GLY A 114 8.20 24.73 -12.21
CA GLY A 114 8.28 25.70 -11.13
C GLY A 114 9.60 26.48 -11.12
N PRO A 115 9.69 27.51 -10.28
CA PRO A 115 10.99 28.00 -9.82
C PRO A 115 11.55 27.10 -8.70
N SER A 116 10.70 26.40 -7.92
CA SER A 116 11.10 25.60 -6.76
C SER A 116 10.37 24.26 -6.68
N ILE A 117 10.91 23.32 -5.91
CA ILE A 117 10.36 21.98 -5.73
C ILE A 117 9.03 22.01 -4.97
N GLU A 118 8.89 22.92 -3.99
CA GLU A 118 7.67 23.07 -3.20
C GLU A 118 6.48 23.45 -4.08
N LEU A 119 6.69 24.37 -5.03
CA LEU A 119 5.63 24.71 -6.00
C LEU A 119 5.30 23.50 -6.86
N VAL A 120 6.30 22.80 -7.39
CA VAL A 120 6.09 21.62 -8.24
C VAL A 120 5.29 20.55 -7.50
N THR A 121 5.71 20.19 -6.28
CA THR A 121 5.01 19.25 -5.42
C THR A 121 3.58 19.71 -5.12
N SER A 122 3.35 20.98 -4.78
CA SER A 122 2.00 21.50 -4.52
C SER A 122 1.03 21.42 -5.72
N LYS A 123 1.56 21.32 -6.94
CA LYS A 123 0.77 21.23 -8.18
C LYS A 123 0.59 19.80 -8.68
N LEU A 124 1.53 18.91 -8.38
CA LEU A 124 1.48 17.51 -8.79
C LEU A 124 0.85 16.60 -7.73
N LEU A 125 0.84 17.02 -6.46
CA LEU A 125 0.05 16.34 -5.44
C LEU A 125 -1.44 16.49 -5.74
N ILE A 126 -2.11 15.36 -5.93
CA ILE A 126 -3.55 15.31 -6.17
C ILE A 126 -4.31 15.47 -4.85
N SER A 127 -3.65 15.21 -3.72
CA SER A 127 -4.26 15.26 -2.40
C SER A 127 -3.24 15.51 -1.28
N LEU A 128 -3.72 16.00 -0.13
CA LEU A 128 -2.89 16.26 1.06
C LEU A 128 -3.12 15.18 2.12
N PRO A 129 -2.05 14.67 2.78
CA PRO A 129 -2.18 13.67 3.82
C PRO A 129 -3.23 14.03 4.87
N ASN A 130 -4.06 13.07 5.26
CA ASN A 130 -4.98 13.26 6.37
C ASN A 130 -4.22 13.57 7.66
N LEU A 131 -4.76 14.46 8.48
CA LEU A 131 -4.17 14.76 9.79
C LEU A 131 -4.23 13.48 10.66
N PRO A 132 -3.09 12.87 11.03
CA PRO A 132 -3.09 11.59 11.71
C PRO A 132 -3.66 11.70 13.13
N GLN A 133 -4.15 10.58 13.67
CA GLN A 133 -4.41 10.47 15.10
C GLN A 133 -3.11 10.67 15.89
N TYR A 134 -3.18 11.24 17.10
CA TYR A 134 -1.98 11.55 17.87
C TYR A 134 -1.15 10.30 18.23
N PHE A 135 -1.83 9.19 18.54
CA PHE A 135 -1.16 7.93 18.89
C PHE A 135 -0.33 7.36 17.74
N ALA A 136 -0.72 7.65 16.48
CA ALA A 136 -0.06 7.17 15.26
C ALA A 136 1.38 7.69 15.10
N LEU A 137 1.72 8.80 15.77
CA LEU A 137 3.04 9.45 15.67
C LEU A 137 4.04 8.93 16.71
N ARG A 138 3.68 7.90 17.47
CA ARG A 138 4.42 7.44 18.65
C ARG A 138 4.85 5.98 18.48
N TYR A 139 5.33 5.37 19.56
CA TYR A 139 5.85 4.01 19.51
C TYR A 139 4.74 2.96 19.35
N HIS A 140 4.87 2.15 18.31
CA HIS A 140 4.00 1.03 17.94
C HIS A 140 4.78 -0.27 18.15
N GLN A 141 4.23 -1.21 18.93
CA GLN A 141 4.85 -2.52 19.13
C GLN A 141 4.13 -3.58 18.29
N SER A 142 4.88 -4.23 17.40
CA SER A 142 4.40 -5.34 16.57
C SER A 142 5.33 -6.55 16.61
N ARG A 143 4.81 -7.70 16.18
CA ARG A 143 5.54 -8.93 15.78
C ARG A 143 4.57 -9.88 15.08
N ASN A 144 5.08 -10.70 14.16
CA ASN A 144 4.37 -11.86 13.62
C ASN A 144 4.72 -13.13 14.42
N SER A 145 3.89 -13.64 15.33
CA SER A 145 2.66 -13.07 15.89
C SER A 145 2.77 -13.08 17.43
N TYR A 146 1.92 -12.33 18.12
CA TYR A 146 1.57 -12.68 19.52
C TYR A 146 0.71 -13.93 19.53
N VAL A 147 1.04 -14.91 20.37
CA VAL A 147 0.40 -16.22 20.42
C VAL A 147 -1.02 -16.14 20.99
N ASN A 148 -1.25 -15.28 21.98
CA ASN A 148 -2.53 -15.12 22.67
C ASN A 148 -2.60 -13.79 23.46
N LYS A 149 -3.75 -13.51 24.08
CA LYS A 149 -3.96 -12.29 24.88
C LYS A 149 -2.96 -12.08 26.04
N ASN A 150 -2.46 -13.15 26.66
CA ASN A 150 -1.59 -13.03 27.83
C ASN A 150 -0.20 -12.56 27.41
N GLU A 151 0.27 -12.97 26.23
CA GLU A 151 1.55 -12.48 25.69
C GLU A 151 1.47 -10.99 25.35
N VAL A 152 0.34 -10.54 24.79
CA VAL A 152 0.06 -9.11 24.55
C VAL A 152 0.16 -8.31 25.85
N LEU A 153 -0.57 -8.74 26.89
CA LEU A 153 -0.56 -8.06 28.19
C LEU A 153 0.83 -8.11 28.85
N SER A 154 1.56 -9.21 28.71
CA SER A 154 2.93 -9.35 29.21
C SER A 154 3.89 -8.36 28.54
N ALA A 155 3.81 -8.20 27.21
CA ALA A 155 4.62 -7.22 26.47
C ALA A 155 4.31 -5.78 26.93
N VAL A 156 3.02 -5.47 27.04
CA VAL A 156 2.47 -4.20 27.55
C VAL A 156 2.99 -3.89 28.96
N ASP A 157 2.96 -4.87 29.86
CA ASP A 157 3.42 -4.76 31.24
C ASP A 157 4.95 -4.64 31.33
N ASN A 158 5.70 -5.34 30.47
CA ASN A 158 7.16 -5.28 30.47
C ASN A 158 7.66 -3.92 29.98
N LEU A 159 7.08 -3.35 28.93
CA LEU A 159 7.41 -1.99 28.49
C LEU A 159 7.11 -0.98 29.60
N LYS A 160 5.95 -1.11 30.25
CA LYS A 160 5.54 -0.27 31.39
C LYS A 160 6.52 -0.37 32.57
N LYS A 161 6.89 -1.59 32.99
CA LYS A 161 7.84 -1.84 34.09
C LYS A 161 9.22 -1.24 33.82
N ASN A 162 9.62 -1.16 32.55
CA ASN A 162 10.90 -0.60 32.13
C ASN A 162 10.82 0.90 31.77
N ASN A 163 9.69 1.57 32.06
CA ASN A 163 9.46 2.98 31.72
C ASN A 163 9.65 3.30 30.22
N LEU A 164 9.32 2.35 29.35
CA LEU A 164 9.34 2.54 27.90
C LEU A 164 7.93 2.97 27.42
N PRO A 165 7.83 4.03 26.59
CA PRO A 165 6.55 4.52 26.09
C PRO A 165 5.94 3.49 25.13
N LEU A 166 4.61 3.36 25.14
CA LEU A 166 3.87 2.50 24.21
C LEU A 166 2.48 3.08 23.99
N GLU A 167 2.12 3.31 22.73
CA GLU A 167 0.77 3.77 22.37
C GLU A 167 -0.08 2.69 21.72
N SER A 168 0.53 1.76 20.97
CA SER A 168 -0.24 0.72 20.30
C SER A 168 0.45 -0.63 20.26
N VAL A 169 -0.35 -1.69 20.28
CA VAL A 169 0.09 -3.07 20.06
C VAL A 169 -0.62 -3.65 18.85
N TRP A 170 0.12 -4.41 18.05
CA TRP A 170 -0.36 -4.96 16.79
C TRP A 170 -0.56 -6.47 16.91
N LEU A 171 -1.66 -6.97 16.35
CA LEU A 171 -1.94 -8.40 16.23
C LEU A 171 -1.95 -8.83 14.77
N ASP A 172 -1.06 -9.77 14.47
CA ASP A 172 -0.92 -10.42 13.19
C ASP A 172 -1.68 -11.78 13.18
N ALA A 173 -1.42 -12.69 12.23
CA ALA A 173 -2.25 -13.82 11.87
C ALA A 173 -2.78 -14.73 13.01
N ASN A 174 -2.06 -14.86 14.13
CA ASN A 174 -2.48 -15.76 15.23
C ASN A 174 -3.77 -15.35 15.95
N TYR A 175 -4.24 -14.09 15.84
CA TYR A 175 -5.53 -13.73 16.45
C TYR A 175 -6.73 -14.23 15.65
N ILE A 176 -6.53 -14.57 14.37
CA ILE A 176 -7.59 -14.84 13.40
C ILE A 176 -8.03 -16.32 13.51
N ASP A 177 -9.32 -16.57 13.72
CA ASP A 177 -9.84 -17.94 13.81
C ASP A 177 -9.72 -18.66 12.47
N LYS A 178 -8.87 -19.69 12.42
CA LYS A 178 -8.63 -20.52 11.23
C LYS A 178 -8.31 -19.71 9.96
N ARG A 179 -7.64 -18.56 10.12
CA ARG A 179 -7.30 -17.61 9.04
C ARG A 179 -8.52 -17.06 8.28
N ARG A 180 -9.68 -16.97 8.96
CA ARG A 180 -10.89 -16.31 8.46
C ARG A 180 -10.92 -14.88 8.98
N TYR A 181 -10.64 -13.88 8.14
CA TYR A 181 -10.70 -12.48 8.57
C TYR A 181 -12.04 -12.12 9.24
N PHE A 182 -12.06 -11.04 10.01
CA PHE A 182 -13.24 -10.60 10.77
C PHE A 182 -13.72 -11.63 11.83
N SER A 183 -12.79 -12.45 12.33
CA SER A 183 -13.02 -13.41 13.40
C SER A 183 -11.87 -13.38 14.42
N TRP A 184 -12.10 -14.00 15.58
CA TRP A 184 -11.12 -14.10 16.66
C TRP A 184 -11.01 -15.55 17.11
N ASP A 185 -9.78 -16.08 17.20
CA ASP A 185 -9.52 -17.42 17.70
C ASP A 185 -10.04 -17.53 19.15
N PRO A 186 -11.04 -18.38 19.43
CA PRO A 186 -11.69 -18.43 20.74
C PRO A 186 -10.79 -19.02 21.83
N THR A 187 -9.70 -19.70 21.47
CA THR A 187 -8.74 -20.27 22.42
C THR A 187 -7.68 -19.23 22.80
N ARG A 188 -7.16 -18.51 21.81
CA ARG A 188 -6.08 -17.52 21.98
C ARG A 188 -6.62 -16.16 22.43
N PHE A 189 -7.79 -15.77 21.93
CA PHE A 189 -8.45 -14.47 22.15
C PHE A 189 -9.96 -14.62 22.45
N PRO A 190 -10.36 -15.36 23.52
CA PRO A 190 -11.77 -15.66 23.84
C PRO A 190 -12.69 -14.46 24.08
N ASN A 191 -12.13 -13.29 24.39
CA ASN A 191 -12.90 -12.07 24.64
C ASN A 191 -12.11 -10.85 24.16
N PRO A 192 -12.15 -10.57 22.84
CA PRO A 192 -11.36 -9.49 22.25
C PRO A 192 -11.79 -8.12 22.76
N VAL A 193 -13.09 -7.93 23.04
CA VAL A 193 -13.62 -6.68 23.62
C VAL A 193 -13.02 -6.40 24.99
N ARG A 194 -12.86 -7.43 25.83
CA ARG A 194 -12.20 -7.28 27.13
C ARG A 194 -10.73 -6.87 26.98
N LEU A 195 -10.00 -7.47 26.04
CA LEU A 195 -8.61 -7.07 25.75
C LEU A 195 -8.55 -5.61 25.29
N GLN A 196 -9.42 -5.22 24.36
CA GLN A 196 -9.52 -3.84 23.86
C GLN A 196 -9.81 -2.86 25.00
N ASN A 197 -10.74 -3.18 25.90
CA ASN A 197 -11.05 -2.35 27.07
C ASN A 197 -9.89 -2.27 28.08
N GLN A 198 -9.13 -3.36 28.28
CA GLN A 198 -7.94 -3.35 29.13
C GLN A 198 -6.85 -2.44 28.58
N LEU A 199 -6.63 -2.47 27.26
CA LEU A 199 -5.69 -1.57 26.58
C LEU A 199 -6.19 -0.12 26.63
N ALA A 200 -7.49 0.11 26.39
CA ALA A 200 -8.09 1.44 26.44
C ALA A 200 -8.00 2.07 27.83
N ALA A 201 -8.14 1.27 28.91
CA ALA A 201 -7.98 1.74 30.28
C ALA A 201 -6.56 2.26 30.59
N GLU A 202 -5.57 1.88 29.78
CA GLU A 202 -4.21 2.39 29.83
C GLU A 202 -3.88 3.36 28.69
N ASN A 203 -4.89 3.91 28.01
CA ASN A 203 -4.77 4.79 26.84
C ASN A 203 -3.98 4.16 25.67
N ARG A 204 -4.11 2.84 25.47
CA ARG A 204 -3.43 2.12 24.39
C ARG A 204 -4.40 1.69 23.30
N SER A 205 -3.94 1.81 22.07
CA SER A 205 -4.61 1.34 20.86
C SER A 205 -4.23 -0.11 20.52
N LEU A 206 -5.14 -0.80 19.86
CA LEU A 206 -4.92 -2.13 19.28
C LEU A 206 -5.02 -2.02 17.76
N VAL A 207 -4.03 -2.52 17.03
CA VAL A 207 -4.04 -2.61 15.57
C VAL A 207 -4.16 -4.08 15.20
N VAL A 208 -5.02 -4.43 14.25
CA VAL A 208 -5.16 -5.82 13.77
C VAL A 208 -4.90 -5.90 12.26
N THR A 209 -4.14 -6.91 11.84
CA THR A 209 -3.81 -7.14 10.43
C THR A 209 -4.94 -7.86 9.70
N ILE A 210 -5.42 -7.27 8.61
CA ILE A 210 -6.48 -7.80 7.77
C ILE A 210 -6.02 -7.74 6.31
N GLY A 211 -6.21 -8.84 5.58
CA GLY A 211 -5.93 -8.90 4.15
C GLY A 211 -7.20 -8.80 3.31
N GLN A 212 -7.00 -8.96 2.01
CA GLN A 212 -8.05 -8.84 0.99
C GLN A 212 -8.37 -10.15 0.28
N HIS A 213 -7.64 -11.19 0.65
CA HIS A 213 -7.88 -12.55 0.25
C HIS A 213 -8.80 -13.22 1.29
N PHE A 214 -9.81 -13.96 0.81
CA PHE A 214 -10.81 -14.60 1.65
C PHE A 214 -10.79 -16.09 1.40
N LYS A 215 -10.57 -16.86 2.47
CA LYS A 215 -10.57 -18.32 2.43
C LYS A 215 -11.85 -18.86 1.77
N GLY A 216 -11.68 -19.71 0.76
CA GLY A 216 -12.77 -20.39 0.06
C GLY A 216 -13.38 -21.53 0.89
N GLU A 217 -14.08 -21.19 1.98
CA GLU A 217 -14.67 -22.16 2.90
C GLU A 217 -16.16 -21.87 3.11
N LYS A 218 -17.03 -22.83 2.76
CA LYS A 218 -18.48 -22.72 2.99
C LYS A 218 -18.77 -22.57 4.48
N GLY A 219 -19.64 -21.61 4.84
CA GLY A 219 -19.98 -21.30 6.23
C GLY A 219 -19.09 -20.22 6.85
N TYR A 220 -18.07 -19.73 6.13
CA TYR A 220 -17.40 -18.49 6.46
C TYR A 220 -18.24 -17.32 5.92
N PHE A 221 -18.90 -16.59 6.83
CA PHE A 221 -19.91 -15.59 6.48
C PHE A 221 -19.45 -14.56 5.43
N VAL A 222 -18.19 -14.09 5.52
CA VAL A 222 -17.66 -13.12 4.55
C VAL A 222 -17.51 -13.76 3.18
N HIS A 223 -17.01 -15.00 3.12
CA HIS A 223 -16.87 -15.70 1.84
C HIS A 223 -18.21 -16.01 1.20
N ASP A 224 -19.15 -16.54 1.98
CA ASP A 224 -20.51 -16.86 1.50
C ASP A 224 -21.21 -15.61 0.95
N GLU A 225 -21.04 -14.45 1.61
CA GLU A 225 -21.65 -13.19 1.18
C GLU A 225 -20.96 -12.59 -0.06
N LEU A 226 -19.63 -12.55 -0.10
CA LEU A 226 -18.88 -12.05 -1.26
C LEU A 226 -19.16 -12.87 -2.52
N SER A 227 -19.19 -14.21 -2.41
CA SER A 227 -19.46 -15.08 -3.55
C SER A 227 -20.91 -14.95 -4.02
N SER A 228 -21.89 -14.98 -3.11
CA SER A 228 -23.31 -14.86 -3.48
C SER A 228 -23.66 -13.53 -4.15
N LYS A 229 -22.97 -12.44 -3.79
CA LYS A 229 -23.14 -11.11 -4.39
C LYS A 229 -22.24 -10.84 -5.58
N ARG A 230 -21.38 -11.79 -5.97
CA ARG A 230 -20.40 -11.66 -7.08
C ARG A 230 -19.46 -10.46 -6.87
N TYR A 231 -18.97 -10.31 -5.65
CA TYR A 231 -18.04 -9.25 -5.24
C TYR A 231 -16.57 -9.66 -5.31
N TYR A 232 -16.27 -10.90 -5.72
CA TYR A 232 -14.91 -11.29 -6.04
C TYR A 232 -14.49 -10.89 -7.45
N ILE A 233 -13.18 -10.75 -7.62
CA ILE A 233 -12.53 -10.75 -8.93
C ILE A 233 -12.92 -12.06 -9.64
N ARG A 234 -13.17 -11.97 -10.95
CA ARG A 234 -13.68 -13.09 -11.75
C ARG A 234 -12.80 -13.40 -12.95
N ASN A 235 -12.75 -14.67 -13.30
CA ASN A 235 -12.14 -15.16 -14.53
C ASN A 235 -12.98 -14.76 -15.76
N PRO A 236 -12.42 -14.84 -16.98
CA PRO A 236 -13.16 -14.57 -18.22
C PRO A 236 -14.41 -15.44 -18.43
N ASP A 237 -14.44 -16.65 -17.85
CA ASP A 237 -15.60 -17.55 -17.89
C ASP A 237 -16.71 -17.16 -16.87
N GLY A 238 -16.46 -16.13 -16.07
CA GLY A 238 -17.39 -15.60 -15.07
C GLY A 238 -17.30 -16.28 -13.70
N SER A 239 -16.44 -17.28 -13.52
CA SER A 239 -16.17 -17.91 -12.22
C SER A 239 -15.38 -16.97 -11.29
N ASP A 240 -15.56 -17.12 -9.98
CA ASP A 240 -14.74 -16.40 -8.99
C ASP A 240 -13.27 -16.82 -9.15
N TYR A 241 -12.37 -15.85 -9.17
CA TYR A 241 -10.94 -16.12 -9.19
C TYR A 241 -10.52 -16.78 -7.87
N VAL A 242 -9.75 -17.87 -7.98
CA VAL A 242 -9.20 -18.59 -6.83
C VAL A 242 -7.69 -18.66 -6.99
N GLY A 243 -6.98 -18.04 -6.06
CA GLY A 243 -5.54 -18.11 -5.93
C GLY A 243 -5.13 -18.74 -4.60
N LYS A 244 -3.84 -19.00 -4.46
CA LYS A 244 -3.27 -19.48 -3.19
C LYS A 244 -2.76 -18.29 -2.39
N CYS A 245 -3.16 -18.22 -1.13
CA CYS A 245 -2.59 -17.27 -0.17
C CYS A 245 -2.40 -17.98 1.18
N LEU A 246 -2.15 -17.23 2.25
CA LEU A 246 -1.94 -17.77 3.59
C LEU A 246 -3.03 -18.78 4.00
N PRO A 247 -4.35 -18.54 3.86
CA PRO A 247 -5.35 -19.54 4.25
C PRO A 247 -5.51 -20.74 3.30
N GLY A 248 -4.70 -20.85 2.25
CA GLY A 248 -4.86 -21.83 1.16
C GLY A 248 -5.65 -21.22 0.01
N ASP A 249 -6.61 -21.98 -0.54
CA ASP A 249 -7.49 -21.49 -1.60
C ASP A 249 -8.28 -20.26 -1.14
N SER A 250 -8.09 -19.16 -1.85
CA SER A 250 -8.62 -17.85 -1.48
C SER A 250 -9.15 -17.11 -2.71
N SER A 251 -10.24 -16.39 -2.53
CA SER A 251 -10.77 -15.45 -3.52
C SER A 251 -10.51 -14.01 -3.08
N TYR A 252 -10.41 -13.10 -4.03
CA TYR A 252 -9.94 -11.73 -3.80
C TYR A 252 -11.08 -10.78 -4.12
N ILE A 253 -11.43 -9.92 -3.17
CA ILE A 253 -12.51 -8.95 -3.33
C ILE A 253 -12.17 -7.97 -4.47
N ASP A 254 -13.15 -7.64 -5.29
CA ASP A 254 -13.02 -6.68 -6.38
C ASP A 254 -13.30 -5.27 -5.88
N PHE A 255 -12.27 -4.55 -5.46
CA PHE A 255 -12.45 -3.14 -5.05
C PHE A 255 -12.67 -2.20 -6.23
N SER A 256 -12.65 -2.62 -7.50
CA SER A 256 -13.19 -1.77 -8.58
C SER A 256 -14.73 -1.68 -8.54
N ASN A 257 -15.37 -2.63 -7.83
CA ASN A 257 -16.81 -2.66 -7.63
C ASN A 257 -17.21 -1.87 -6.37
N TYR A 258 -17.83 -0.71 -6.56
CA TYR A 258 -18.31 0.15 -5.46
C TYR A 258 -19.20 -0.57 -4.42
N ASN A 259 -20.00 -1.56 -4.83
CA ASN A 259 -20.82 -2.31 -3.88
C ASN A 259 -19.99 -3.27 -3.03
N ALA A 260 -18.93 -3.85 -3.60
CA ALA A 260 -17.98 -4.68 -2.86
C ALA A 260 -17.20 -3.82 -1.86
N GLN A 261 -16.73 -2.63 -2.26
CA GLN A 261 -16.11 -1.66 -1.36
C GLN A 261 -17.04 -1.29 -0.19
N THR A 262 -18.30 -0.96 -0.52
CA THR A 262 -19.32 -0.59 0.47
C THR A 262 -19.54 -1.72 1.46
N TYR A 263 -19.66 -2.95 0.97
CA TYR A 263 -19.79 -4.13 1.82
C TYR A 263 -18.57 -4.33 2.72
N TYR A 264 -17.35 -4.30 2.17
CA TYR A 264 -16.13 -4.45 2.96
C TYR A 264 -16.05 -3.41 4.07
N THR A 265 -16.44 -2.16 3.78
CA THR A 265 -16.51 -1.08 4.77
C THR A 265 -17.48 -1.36 5.91
N THR A 266 -18.62 -2.02 5.66
CA THR A 266 -19.56 -2.36 6.75
C THR A 266 -18.99 -3.38 7.72
N LEU A 267 -18.04 -4.21 7.28
CA LEU A 267 -17.34 -5.17 8.15
C LEU A 267 -16.53 -4.46 9.26
N PHE A 268 -16.14 -3.19 9.06
CA PHE A 268 -15.42 -2.36 10.04
C PHE A 268 -16.31 -1.48 10.92
N SER A 269 -17.64 -1.54 10.69
CA SER A 269 -18.61 -0.77 11.48
C SER A 269 -18.49 -1.08 12.97
N LEU A 270 -18.95 -0.15 13.82
CA LEU A 270 -18.89 -0.32 15.28
C LEU A 270 -19.72 -1.52 15.78
N GLU A 271 -20.64 -2.06 14.98
CA GLU A 271 -21.35 -3.29 15.33
C GLU A 271 -20.41 -4.51 15.31
N SER A 272 -19.48 -4.54 14.35
CA SER A 272 -18.47 -5.58 14.16
C SER A 272 -17.16 -5.29 14.89
N PHE A 273 -16.77 -4.00 15.01
CA PHE A 273 -15.55 -3.50 15.68
C PHE A 273 -15.93 -2.53 16.81
N LYS A 274 -16.41 -3.08 17.93
CA LYS A 274 -17.06 -2.30 19.00
C LYS A 274 -16.16 -1.30 19.73
N ALA A 275 -14.86 -1.54 19.80
CA ALA A 275 -13.96 -0.66 20.55
C ALA A 275 -13.38 0.46 19.68
N LYS A 276 -13.42 1.69 20.21
CA LYS A 276 -12.89 2.89 19.55
C LYS A 276 -11.38 2.85 19.35
N ASN A 277 -10.66 2.22 20.27
CA ASN A 277 -9.20 2.05 20.23
C ASN A 277 -8.74 0.88 19.33
N LEU A 278 -9.62 0.30 18.52
CA LEU A 278 -9.29 -0.77 17.57
C LEU A 278 -9.14 -0.21 16.16
N HIS A 279 -7.98 -0.43 15.57
CA HIS A 279 -7.56 0.05 14.26
C HIS A 279 -7.02 -1.10 13.40
N VAL A 280 -6.66 -0.81 12.15
CA VAL A 280 -6.43 -1.84 11.12
C VAL A 280 -5.10 -1.61 10.42
N CYS A 281 -4.37 -2.69 10.17
CA CYS A 281 -3.33 -2.76 9.14
C CYS A 281 -3.87 -3.60 7.99
N LEU A 282 -3.84 -3.06 6.76
CA LEU A 282 -4.16 -3.76 5.54
C LEU A 282 -2.87 -4.29 4.91
N ASP A 283 -2.70 -5.60 5.01
CA ASP A 283 -1.52 -6.34 4.55
C ASP A 283 -1.90 -7.26 3.38
N LEU A 284 -0.93 -7.60 2.54
CA LEU A 284 -1.11 -8.45 1.35
C LEU A 284 -2.14 -7.85 0.37
N ASN A 285 -2.22 -6.52 0.32
CA ASN A 285 -3.23 -5.78 -0.45
C ASN A 285 -2.76 -5.38 -1.86
N GLU A 286 -1.57 -5.79 -2.30
CA GLU A 286 -1.09 -5.57 -3.67
C GLU A 286 -2.02 -6.07 -4.78
N PRO A 287 -2.70 -7.24 -4.70
CA PRO A 287 -2.80 -8.28 -3.68
C PRO A 287 -1.89 -9.51 -3.89
N THR A 288 -1.44 -10.10 -2.79
CA THR A 288 -0.52 -11.26 -2.83
C THR A 288 -1.21 -12.57 -3.24
N VAL A 289 -0.71 -13.19 -4.31
CA VAL A 289 -1.00 -14.57 -4.72
C VAL A 289 0.29 -15.40 -4.70
N LEU A 290 0.39 -16.38 -3.79
CA LEU A 290 1.64 -17.09 -3.48
C LEU A 290 2.09 -18.11 -4.55
N GLU A 291 1.16 -18.80 -5.23
CA GLU A 291 1.50 -19.91 -6.14
C GLU A 291 1.22 -19.62 -7.63
N ASN A 292 0.82 -18.41 -8.01
CA ASN A 292 0.39 -18.14 -9.38
C ASN A 292 1.20 -16.99 -10.01
N GLU A 293 2.32 -17.31 -10.66
CA GLU A 293 3.16 -16.33 -11.36
C GLU A 293 2.41 -15.57 -12.46
N GLN A 294 1.34 -16.18 -13.00
CA GLN A 294 0.57 -15.61 -14.10
C GLN A 294 -0.27 -14.38 -13.69
N TYR A 295 -0.55 -14.21 -12.40
CA TYR A 295 -1.41 -13.12 -11.89
C TYR A 295 -0.74 -12.24 -10.84
N LYS A 296 0.57 -12.44 -10.56
CA LYS A 296 1.34 -11.63 -9.58
C LYS A 296 1.29 -10.11 -9.86
N ASN A 297 0.80 -9.69 -11.04
CA ASN A 297 1.04 -8.37 -11.60
C ASN A 297 -0.20 -7.72 -12.28
N ILE A 298 -1.42 -8.25 -12.06
CA ILE A 298 -2.59 -7.88 -12.90
C ILE A 298 -3.60 -7.00 -12.16
N LEU A 299 -3.55 -6.94 -10.84
CA LEU A 299 -4.56 -6.22 -10.07
C LEU A 299 -4.08 -4.79 -9.83
N PRO A 300 -4.80 -3.77 -10.36
CA PRO A 300 -4.38 -2.39 -10.25
C PRO A 300 -4.36 -1.97 -8.77
N PRO A 301 -3.55 -0.97 -8.38
CA PRO A 301 -3.50 -0.46 -7.01
C PRO A 301 -4.86 -0.07 -6.42
N GLU A 302 -5.86 0.24 -7.25
CA GLU A 302 -7.24 0.54 -6.82
C GLU A 302 -7.96 -0.70 -6.23
N SER A 303 -7.48 -1.89 -6.59
CA SER A 303 -7.87 -3.13 -5.92
C SER A 303 -7.32 -3.22 -4.49
N ALA A 304 -6.38 -2.35 -4.12
CA ALA A 304 -5.60 -2.47 -2.88
C ALA A 304 -6.16 -1.67 -1.72
N THR A 305 -6.73 -0.47 -1.91
CA THR A 305 -7.42 0.24 -0.83
C THR A 305 -8.23 1.40 -1.39
N PHE A 306 -9.56 1.36 -1.31
CA PHE A 306 -10.35 2.57 -1.55
C PHE A 306 -11.51 2.69 -0.58
N GLU A 307 -11.67 3.91 -0.03
CA GLU A 307 -12.76 4.34 0.85
C GLU A 307 -13.25 3.28 1.84
N VAL A 308 -12.34 2.64 2.59
CA VAL A 308 -12.73 2.17 3.92
C VAL A 308 -12.85 3.41 4.80
N LEU A 309 -13.86 4.21 4.47
CA LEU A 309 -14.47 5.17 5.36
C LEU A 309 -15.05 4.33 6.47
N ILE A 310 -14.19 3.96 7.42
CA ILE A 310 -14.64 3.61 8.76
C ILE A 310 -15.48 4.83 9.17
N LYS A 311 -16.81 4.73 9.01
CA LYS A 311 -17.77 5.76 9.40
C LYS A 311 -17.82 5.76 10.92
N ARG A 312 -16.74 6.24 11.52
CA ARG A 312 -16.61 6.58 12.92
C ARG A 312 -16.51 8.10 12.99
N GLU A 313 -16.98 8.65 14.09
CA GLU A 313 -16.82 10.08 14.39
C GLU A 313 -15.34 10.48 14.52
N GLU A 314 -14.47 9.50 14.80
CA GLU A 314 -13.03 9.68 14.97
C GLU A 314 -12.29 9.47 13.66
N ARG A 315 -11.20 10.25 13.47
CA ARG A 315 -10.32 10.14 12.30
C ARG A 315 -9.81 8.70 12.17
N PRO A 316 -9.81 8.07 10.99
CA PRO A 316 -9.34 6.70 10.86
C PRO A 316 -7.82 6.61 11.11
N PHE A 317 -7.38 5.43 11.54
CA PHE A 317 -5.98 5.01 11.46
C PHE A 317 -5.99 3.66 10.75
N ILE A 318 -5.59 3.66 9.49
CA ILE A 318 -5.49 2.47 8.66
C ILE A 318 -4.09 2.50 8.07
N VAL A 319 -3.31 1.47 8.39
CA VAL A 319 -2.00 1.29 7.75
C VAL A 319 -2.21 0.44 6.51
N VAL A 320 -1.49 0.75 5.44
CA VAL A 320 -1.52 -0.04 4.21
C VAL A 320 -0.11 -0.48 3.84
N ARG A 321 0.01 -1.67 3.29
CA ARG A 321 1.27 -2.13 2.69
C ARG A 321 1.40 -1.58 1.27
N CYS A 322 0.41 -1.88 0.43
CA CYS A 322 0.27 -1.35 -0.91
C CYS A 322 -0.49 -0.02 -0.95
N HIS A 323 0.01 0.97 -1.69
CA HIS A 323 -0.72 2.22 -1.95
C HIS A 323 -0.51 2.80 -3.37
N SER A 324 -1.46 3.59 -3.82
CA SER A 324 -1.38 4.37 -5.07
C SER A 324 -1.27 5.89 -4.83
N PHE A 325 -0.92 6.66 -5.88
CA PHE A 325 -0.89 8.13 -5.80
C PHE A 325 -2.25 8.77 -5.48
N LEU A 326 -3.35 8.07 -5.78
CA LEU A 326 -4.72 8.48 -5.43
C LEU A 326 -5.01 8.26 -3.93
N GLU A 327 -4.18 7.46 -3.27
CA GLU A 327 -4.39 6.98 -1.90
C GLU A 327 -3.53 7.68 -0.84
N SER A 328 -2.75 8.70 -1.22
CA SER A 328 -1.85 9.43 -0.33
C SER A 328 -2.54 10.12 0.87
N ASN A 329 -3.87 10.07 0.94
CA ASN A 329 -4.66 10.59 2.05
C ASN A 329 -5.07 9.56 3.09
N PHE A 330 -5.03 8.25 2.84
CA PHE A 330 -5.78 7.29 3.69
C PHE A 330 -5.12 6.95 5.03
N GLY A 331 -3.80 7.03 5.12
CA GLY A 331 -3.07 6.70 6.33
C GLY A 331 -1.58 6.47 6.07
N PRO A 332 -0.82 6.02 7.07
CA PRO A 332 0.59 5.68 6.87
C PRO A 332 0.73 4.42 6.01
N GLN A 333 1.82 4.38 5.24
CA GLN A 333 2.33 3.17 4.61
C GLN A 333 3.46 2.60 5.46
N ILE A 334 3.64 1.27 5.46
CA ILE A 334 4.85 0.62 5.96
C ILE A 334 5.57 -0.05 4.79
N ILE A 335 6.89 0.10 4.75
CA ILE A 335 7.77 -0.72 3.90
C ILE A 335 8.03 -2.00 4.70
N GLU A 336 7.31 -3.07 4.35
CA GLU A 336 7.34 -4.33 5.10
C GLU A 336 8.46 -5.27 4.62
N ASP A 337 8.72 -6.33 5.41
CA ASP A 337 9.66 -7.41 5.09
C ASP A 337 11.11 -6.98 4.76
N ASN A 338 11.59 -5.92 5.42
CA ASN A 338 13.00 -5.56 5.41
C ASN A 338 13.86 -6.54 6.23
N TYR A 339 15.18 -6.50 6.01
CA TYR A 339 16.11 -7.35 6.75
C TYR A 339 16.68 -6.61 7.97
N ALA A 340 16.93 -7.36 9.05
CA ALA A 340 17.62 -6.84 10.23
C ALA A 340 19.13 -6.65 9.95
N SER A 341 19.47 -5.70 9.07
CA SER A 341 20.84 -5.34 8.69
C SER A 341 21.09 -3.84 8.81
N CYS A 342 22.36 -3.45 8.93
CA CYS A 342 22.75 -2.03 8.93
C CYS A 342 22.40 -1.34 7.61
N GLU A 343 22.43 -2.08 6.50
CA GLU A 343 22.11 -1.56 5.17
C GLU A 343 20.64 -1.17 5.09
N HIS A 344 19.73 -2.05 5.51
CA HIS A 344 18.29 -1.77 5.55
C HIS A 344 17.88 -0.72 6.57
N PHE A 345 18.74 -0.40 7.54
CA PHE A 345 18.52 0.71 8.47
C PHE A 345 18.92 2.07 7.86
N GLN A 346 19.88 2.08 6.93
CA GLN A 346 20.32 3.30 6.25
C GLN A 346 19.37 3.72 5.13
N ILE A 347 18.79 2.73 4.46
CA ILE A 347 17.73 2.86 3.48
C ILE A 347 16.44 3.34 4.18
#